data_AF-A0A418W058-F1
#
_entry.id   AF-A0A418W058-F1
#
_cell.length_a   1.000
_cell.length_b   1.000
_cell.length_c   1.000
_cell.angle_alpha   90.00
_cell.angle_beta   90.00
_cell.angle_gamma   90.00
#
_symmetry.space_group_name_H-M   'P 1'
#
loop_
_entity.id
_entity.type
_entity.pdbx_description
1 polymer ?
#
loop_
_entity_poly.entity_id
_entity_poly.type
_entity_poly.pdbx_seq_one_letter_code
_entity_poly.pdbx_strand_id
1 'polypeptide(L)'
;MSFDGATPHLTPAATPAADDPKGTVTVSSDLLSTWMGFADVQRRTLGVVQTELARTSQHVEDATLDLSARFRILAEKAMEQSERVAQIVAVAGTVRIDDEQVPLDQLVVGMQDMITDMVSNIVTLSRHAMSMVYLLDDVQKDVVELEKSIGDIDVINRQTNFLALNATIEASRAGEAGRTFAVVAQEVRHLSHSTGDLAKRMRSKITAVVKGVRNGHEILRQIANTDMSPQMLAKERVDKTMDSLVEQTTHFQSVLETAASVSADMSSTIARVITGMQFQDLTKQRIEGINDSLAIMSAGLDELEGQIRAEVPSSIGAREPQEWLNSLLNRFTLSEMRGRFVRKLLLEGTALDENGVLDVDVSHSDSAGGDIELF
;
A
#
# COMPACT_ATOMS: atom_id res chain seq x y z
N MET A 1 -18.52 36.23 -45.61
CA MET A 1 -19.95 36.50 -45.39
C MET A 1 -20.06 37.94 -44.96
N SER A 2 -20.44 38.78 -45.92
CA SER A 2 -20.65 40.21 -45.77
C SER A 2 -21.86 40.44 -44.87
N PHE A 3 -21.71 41.27 -43.83
CA PHE A 3 -22.86 41.76 -43.10
C PHE A 3 -23.44 42.95 -43.85
N ASP A 4 -24.66 42.71 -44.31
CA ASP A 4 -25.48 43.53 -45.15
C ASP A 4 -25.91 44.82 -44.42
N GLY A 5 -25.83 45.93 -45.14
CA GLY A 5 -26.21 47.25 -44.66
C GLY A 5 -27.72 47.40 -44.66
N ALA A 6 -28.31 47.59 -43.48
CA ALA A 6 -29.66 48.09 -43.34
C ALA A 6 -29.60 49.43 -42.58
N THR A 7 -29.39 50.51 -43.34
CA THR A 7 -29.66 51.88 -42.89
C THR A 7 -31.17 52.07 -42.72
N PRO A 8 -31.68 52.45 -41.55
CA PRO A 8 -33.09 52.82 -41.44
C PRO A 8 -33.29 54.20 -42.07
N HIS A 9 -34.27 54.28 -42.98
CA HIS A 9 -34.74 55.50 -43.61
C HIS A 9 -35.14 56.54 -42.56
N LEU A 10 -34.40 57.66 -42.50
CA LEU A 10 -34.81 58.89 -41.86
C LEU A 10 -35.90 59.55 -42.73
N THR A 11 -37.14 59.55 -42.26
CA THR A 11 -38.21 60.43 -42.76
C THR A 11 -37.88 61.88 -42.40
N PRO A 12 -38.22 62.87 -43.27
CA PRO A 12 -37.81 64.25 -43.06
C PRO A 12 -38.56 64.88 -41.89
N ALA A 13 -37.79 65.55 -41.03
CA ALA A 13 -38.24 66.32 -39.89
C ALA A 13 -39.29 67.36 -40.28
N ALA A 14 -40.39 67.39 -39.51
CA ALA A 14 -41.32 68.50 -39.53
C ALA A 14 -40.61 69.79 -39.07
N THR A 15 -40.93 70.88 -39.77
CA THR A 15 -40.46 72.26 -39.62
C THR A 15 -40.44 72.74 -38.16
N PRO A 16 -39.43 73.52 -37.72
CA PRO A 16 -39.35 73.99 -36.34
C PRO A 16 -40.34 75.12 -36.11
N ALA A 17 -41.27 74.91 -35.18
CA ALA A 17 -42.12 75.97 -34.67
C ALA A 17 -41.40 76.72 -33.54
N ALA A 18 -41.13 78.00 -33.82
CA ALA A 18 -41.02 79.14 -32.91
C ALA A 18 -40.31 78.95 -31.55
N ASP A 19 -39.17 79.64 -31.40
CA ASP A 19 -38.48 79.95 -30.15
C ASP A 19 -39.42 80.54 -29.08
N ASP A 20 -39.51 79.84 -27.94
CA ASP A 20 -40.01 80.33 -26.66
C ASP A 20 -38.80 80.65 -25.76
N PRO A 21 -38.67 81.83 -25.10
CA PRO A 21 -37.43 82.25 -24.41
C PRO A 21 -37.15 81.50 -23.09
N LYS A 22 -37.89 80.44 -22.81
CA LYS A 22 -37.56 79.39 -21.84
C LYS A 22 -37.92 78.06 -22.52
N GLY A 23 -36.95 77.37 -23.10
CA GLY A 23 -37.19 76.15 -23.88
C GLY A 23 -37.83 75.03 -23.05
N THR A 24 -39.16 75.00 -22.97
CA THR A 24 -39.94 73.94 -22.35
C THR A 24 -40.21 72.85 -23.38
N VAL A 25 -39.66 71.66 -23.17
CA VAL A 25 -39.96 70.46 -23.97
C VAL A 25 -41.22 69.80 -23.41
N THR A 26 -42.25 69.60 -24.24
CA THR A 26 -43.47 68.90 -23.83
C THR A 26 -43.25 67.38 -23.79
N VAL A 27 -43.25 66.78 -22.59
CA VAL A 27 -43.15 65.33 -22.38
C VAL A 27 -44.54 64.76 -22.05
N SER A 28 -44.90 63.61 -22.63
CA SER A 28 -46.15 62.89 -22.30
C SER A 28 -46.13 62.39 -20.86
N SER A 29 -47.22 62.62 -20.11
CA SER A 29 -47.40 62.10 -18.75
C SER A 29 -47.26 60.57 -18.67
N ASP A 30 -47.65 59.83 -19.71
CA ASP A 30 -47.56 58.37 -19.75
C ASP A 30 -46.10 57.91 -19.93
N LEU A 31 -45.35 58.60 -20.79
CA LEU A 31 -43.92 58.33 -21.00
C LEU A 31 -43.12 58.59 -19.73
N LEU A 32 -43.43 59.71 -19.04
CA LEU A 32 -42.78 60.07 -17.79
C LEU A 32 -43.10 59.07 -16.66
N SER A 33 -44.37 58.63 -16.55
CA SER A 33 -44.79 57.62 -15.57
C SER A 33 -44.08 56.26 -15.79
N THR A 34 -43.92 55.86 -17.05
CA THR A 34 -43.26 54.60 -17.43
C THR A 34 -41.75 54.69 -17.19
N TRP A 35 -41.14 55.83 -17.48
CA TRP A 35 -39.72 56.08 -17.20
C TRP A 35 -39.43 56.04 -15.70
N MET A 36 -40.26 56.67 -14.87
CA MET A 36 -40.11 56.62 -13.41
C MET A 36 -40.22 55.19 -12.86
N GLY A 37 -41.17 54.39 -13.37
CA GLY A 37 -41.28 52.98 -12.99
C GLY A 37 -40.09 52.14 -13.47
N PHE A 38 -39.52 52.45 -14.63
CA PHE A 38 -38.30 51.80 -15.09
C PHE A 38 -37.08 52.17 -14.24
N ALA A 39 -36.93 53.44 -13.86
CA ALA A 39 -35.83 53.91 -13.02
C ALA A 39 -35.80 53.18 -11.66
N ASP A 40 -36.96 53.01 -11.04
CA ASP A 40 -37.11 52.28 -9.78
C ASP A 40 -36.76 50.78 -9.93
N VAL A 41 -37.27 50.12 -10.98
CA VAL A 41 -36.90 48.72 -11.29
C VAL A 41 -35.40 48.58 -11.59
N GLN A 42 -34.81 49.54 -12.31
CA GLN A 42 -33.39 49.57 -12.62
C GLN A 42 -32.54 49.71 -11.35
N ARG A 43 -32.91 50.63 -10.45
CA ARG A 43 -32.25 50.84 -9.15
C ARG A 43 -32.28 49.58 -8.29
N ARG A 44 -33.45 48.97 -8.11
CA ARG A 44 -33.60 47.72 -7.35
C ARG A 44 -32.78 46.59 -7.97
N THR A 45 -32.79 46.48 -9.30
CA THR A 45 -32.01 45.48 -10.05
C THR A 45 -30.50 45.67 -9.83
N LEU A 46 -30.00 46.90 -9.92
CA LEU A 46 -28.60 47.22 -9.65
C LEU A 46 -28.22 46.83 -8.22
N GLY A 47 -29.03 47.18 -7.23
CA GLY A 47 -28.79 46.81 -5.83
C GLY A 47 -28.79 45.30 -5.58
N VAL A 48 -29.57 44.51 -6.33
CA VAL A 48 -29.48 43.04 -6.27
C VAL A 48 -28.20 42.54 -6.91
N VAL A 49 -27.85 43.01 -8.11
CA VAL A 49 -26.64 42.59 -8.84
C VAL A 49 -25.37 42.89 -8.03
N GLN A 50 -25.29 44.05 -7.40
CA GLN A 50 -24.20 44.39 -6.49
C GLN A 50 -24.06 43.42 -5.31
N THR A 51 -25.19 43.08 -4.69
CA THR A 51 -25.22 42.12 -3.57
C THR A 51 -24.77 40.73 -4.02
N GLU A 52 -25.21 40.27 -5.19
CA GLU A 52 -24.83 38.96 -5.73
C GLU A 52 -23.38 38.93 -6.22
N LEU A 53 -22.83 40.03 -6.73
CA LEU A 53 -21.40 40.17 -7.04
C LEU A 53 -20.55 40.05 -5.77
N ALA A 54 -20.91 40.77 -4.70
CA ALA A 54 -20.22 40.68 -3.41
C ALA A 54 -20.26 39.25 -2.84
N ARG A 55 -21.42 38.58 -2.89
CA ARG A 55 -21.55 37.17 -2.49
C ARG A 55 -20.70 36.24 -3.32
N THR A 56 -20.65 36.44 -4.65
CA THR A 56 -19.83 35.63 -5.55
C THR A 56 -18.36 35.79 -5.21
N SER A 57 -17.90 37.02 -4.93
CA SER A 57 -16.52 37.28 -4.49
C SER A 57 -16.20 36.54 -3.19
N GLN A 58 -17.07 36.63 -2.19
CA GLN A 58 -16.89 35.93 -0.91
C GLN A 58 -16.81 34.41 -1.12
N HIS A 59 -17.69 33.85 -1.96
CA HIS A 59 -17.68 32.41 -2.23
C HIS A 59 -16.39 31.94 -2.91
N VAL A 60 -15.87 32.73 -3.86
CA VAL A 60 -14.57 32.44 -4.50
C VAL A 60 -13.42 32.50 -3.50
N GLU A 61 -13.44 33.48 -2.58
CA GLU A 61 -12.44 33.61 -1.51
C GLU A 61 -12.47 32.42 -0.56
N ASP A 62 -13.64 32.08 -0.01
CA ASP A 62 -13.82 30.95 0.91
C ASP A 62 -13.41 29.61 0.27
N ALA A 63 -13.85 29.36 -0.97
CA ALA A 63 -13.50 28.16 -1.71
C ALA A 63 -11.99 28.06 -2.00
N THR A 64 -11.34 29.18 -2.28
CA THR A 64 -9.89 29.22 -2.53
C THR A 64 -9.10 28.96 -1.25
N LEU A 65 -9.54 29.52 -0.12
CA LEU A 65 -8.94 29.27 1.19
C LEU A 65 -9.06 27.80 1.61
N ASP A 66 -10.25 27.20 1.45
CA ASP A 66 -10.46 25.77 1.73
C ASP A 66 -9.57 24.90 0.84
N LEU A 67 -9.51 25.19 -0.46
CA LEU A 67 -8.68 24.45 -1.40
C LEU A 67 -7.19 24.57 -1.05
N SER A 68 -6.72 25.76 -0.66
CA SER A 68 -5.34 26.00 -0.22
C SER A 68 -4.99 25.19 1.04
N ALA A 69 -5.90 25.11 2.01
CA ALA A 69 -5.73 24.28 3.20
C ALA A 69 -5.60 22.79 2.85
N ARG A 70 -6.48 22.27 1.96
CA ARG A 70 -6.41 20.89 1.48
C ARG A 70 -5.09 20.58 0.76
N PHE A 71 -4.61 21.50 -0.06
CA PHE A 71 -3.33 21.35 -0.74
C PHE A 71 -2.13 21.37 0.22
N ARG A 72 -2.15 22.18 1.28
CA ARG A 72 -1.11 22.13 2.33
C ARG A 72 -1.06 20.76 3.02
N ILE A 73 -2.21 20.20 3.38
CA ILE A 73 -2.29 18.85 3.96
C ILE A 73 -1.75 17.82 2.97
N LEU A 74 -2.08 17.95 1.68
CA LEU A 74 -1.56 17.05 0.65
C LEU A 74 -0.03 17.14 0.51
N ALA A 75 0.55 18.35 0.60
CA ALA A 75 1.99 18.53 0.57
C ALA A 75 2.67 17.89 1.78
N GLU A 76 2.11 18.07 2.98
CA GLU A 76 2.59 17.41 4.20
C GLU A 76 2.56 15.88 4.05
N LYS A 77 1.47 15.33 3.52
CA LYS A 77 1.35 13.88 3.26
C LYS A 77 2.33 13.38 2.20
N ALA A 78 2.62 14.18 1.17
CA ALA A 78 3.65 13.86 0.17
C ALA A 78 5.05 13.78 0.79
N MET A 79 5.37 14.70 1.71
CA MET A 79 6.65 14.71 2.43
C MET A 79 6.76 13.52 3.39
N GLU A 80 5.69 13.23 4.15
CA GLU A 80 5.62 12.06 5.04
C GLU A 80 5.79 10.75 4.25
N GLN A 81 5.18 10.67 3.06
CA GLN A 81 5.35 9.52 2.17
C GLN A 81 6.80 9.38 1.69
N SER A 82 7.47 10.48 1.33
CA SER A 82 8.87 10.47 0.92
C SER A 82 9.79 9.96 2.02
N GLU A 83 9.57 10.38 3.28
CA GLU A 83 10.32 9.90 4.44
C GLU A 83 10.10 8.40 4.67
N ARG A 84 8.85 7.92 4.62
CA ARG A 84 8.53 6.50 4.75
C ARG A 84 9.18 5.66 3.65
N VAL A 85 9.20 6.14 2.41
CA VAL A 85 9.89 5.48 1.30
C VAL A 85 11.40 5.36 1.58
N ALA A 86 12.04 6.43 2.06
CA ALA A 86 13.45 6.40 2.42
C ALA A 86 13.76 5.38 3.55
N GLN A 87 12.88 5.28 4.55
CA GLN A 87 13.00 4.27 5.60
C GLN A 87 12.84 2.84 5.05
N ILE A 88 11.89 2.60 4.14
CA ILE A 88 11.72 1.30 3.51
C ILE A 88 12.96 0.94 2.69
N VAL A 89 13.54 1.87 1.94
CA VAL A 89 14.79 1.64 1.18
C VAL A 89 15.93 1.21 2.11
N ALA A 90 16.06 1.86 3.28
CA ALA A 90 17.10 1.53 4.26
C ALA A 90 16.98 0.10 4.80
N VAL A 91 15.76 -0.44 4.90
CA VAL A 91 15.50 -1.80 5.41
C VAL A 91 15.43 -2.83 4.28
N ALA A 92 14.99 -2.46 3.08
CA ALA A 92 14.75 -3.39 1.97
C ALA A 92 16.03 -4.10 1.49
N GLY A 93 17.21 -3.50 1.69
CA GLY A 93 18.51 -4.10 1.35
C GLY A 93 19.11 -5.00 2.43
N THR A 94 18.46 -5.10 3.60
CA THR A 94 19.04 -5.73 4.80
C THR A 94 18.05 -6.65 5.49
N VAL A 95 18.54 -7.75 6.04
CA VAL A 95 17.77 -8.68 6.87
C VAL A 95 18.35 -8.66 8.27
N ARG A 96 17.49 -8.60 9.29
CA ARG A 96 17.94 -8.66 10.69
C ARG A 96 18.09 -10.11 11.13
N ILE A 97 19.32 -10.51 11.47
CA ILE A 97 19.68 -11.84 11.97
C ILE A 97 20.44 -11.62 13.28
N ASP A 98 19.98 -12.22 14.37
CA ASP A 98 20.63 -12.13 15.69
C ASP A 98 20.97 -10.69 16.15
N ASP A 99 20.05 -9.76 15.94
CA ASP A 99 20.20 -8.31 16.18
C ASP A 99 21.21 -7.57 15.29
N GLU A 100 21.83 -8.24 14.32
CA GLU A 100 22.66 -7.61 13.29
C GLU A 100 21.89 -7.41 11.98
N GLN A 101 22.10 -6.27 11.32
CA GLN A 101 21.58 -6.05 9.98
C GLN A 101 22.58 -6.60 8.96
N VAL A 102 22.20 -7.69 8.31
CA VAL A 102 22.99 -8.36 7.30
C VAL A 102 22.48 -7.92 5.92
N PRO A 103 23.34 -7.36 5.05
CA PRO A 103 22.99 -7.08 3.67
C PRO A 103 22.50 -8.35 2.96
N LEU A 104 21.41 -8.23 2.19
CA LEU A 104 20.79 -9.40 1.56
C LEU A 104 21.74 -10.12 0.60
N ASP A 105 22.61 -9.39 -0.10
CA ASP A 105 23.65 -9.95 -0.97
C ASP A 105 24.63 -10.84 -0.20
N GLN A 106 25.08 -10.41 0.98
CA GLN A 106 25.93 -11.22 1.85
C GLN A 106 25.20 -12.44 2.39
N LEU A 107 23.92 -12.28 2.75
CA LEU A 107 23.09 -13.38 3.23
C LEU A 107 22.89 -14.46 2.14
N VAL A 108 22.63 -14.04 0.91
CA VAL A 108 22.47 -14.93 -0.25
C VAL A 108 23.74 -15.73 -0.50
N VAL A 109 24.90 -15.05 -0.56
CA VAL A 109 26.20 -15.71 -0.75
C VAL A 109 26.50 -16.68 0.39
N GLY A 110 26.30 -16.25 1.64
CA GLY A 110 26.53 -17.10 2.81
C GLY A 110 25.64 -18.36 2.84
N MET A 111 24.39 -18.27 2.39
CA MET A 111 23.51 -19.43 2.26
C MET A 111 23.93 -20.37 1.13
N GLN A 112 24.36 -19.84 -0.02
CA GLN A 112 24.87 -20.64 -1.15
C GLN A 112 26.15 -21.41 -0.76
N ASP A 113 27.05 -20.76 -0.02
CA ASP A 113 28.27 -21.37 0.51
C ASP A 113 27.93 -22.49 1.51
N MET A 114 27.04 -22.21 2.48
CA MET A 114 26.63 -23.20 3.49
C MET A 114 26.02 -24.47 2.86
N ILE A 115 25.21 -24.32 1.82
CA ILE A 115 24.61 -25.47 1.12
C ILE A 115 25.65 -26.21 0.30
N THR A 116 26.55 -25.49 -0.36
CA THR A 116 27.66 -26.10 -1.11
C THR A 116 28.56 -26.92 -0.18
N ASP A 117 28.89 -26.39 1.00
CA ASP A 117 29.64 -27.10 2.03
C ASP A 117 28.89 -28.33 2.55
N MET A 118 27.59 -28.21 2.79
CA MET A 118 26.76 -29.33 3.22
C MET A 118 26.74 -30.47 2.18
N VAL A 119 26.57 -30.15 0.90
CA VAL A 119 26.62 -31.15 -0.19
C VAL A 119 28.01 -31.79 -0.27
N SER A 120 29.08 -30.99 -0.16
CA SER A 120 30.46 -31.47 -0.15
C SER A 120 30.74 -32.45 1.01
N ASN A 121 30.23 -32.13 2.21
CA ASN A 121 30.35 -32.98 3.39
C ASN A 121 29.63 -34.32 3.21
N ILE A 122 28.44 -34.32 2.59
CA ILE A 122 27.69 -35.55 2.29
C ILE A 122 28.44 -36.42 1.29
N VAL A 123 28.99 -35.82 0.22
CA VAL A 123 29.82 -36.55 -0.77
C VAL A 123 31.05 -37.17 -0.10
N THR A 124 31.71 -36.40 0.77
CA THR A 124 32.87 -36.88 1.54
C THR A 124 32.47 -38.03 2.46
N LEU A 125 31.34 -37.92 3.17
CA LEU A 125 30.82 -38.99 4.03
C LEU A 125 30.55 -40.29 3.24
N SER A 126 29.96 -40.19 2.04
CA SER A 126 29.74 -41.35 1.16
C SER A 126 31.06 -42.00 0.73
N ARG A 127 32.09 -41.20 0.39
CA ARG A 127 33.44 -41.72 0.09
C ARG A 127 34.07 -42.43 1.29
N HIS A 128 33.94 -41.87 2.49
CA HIS A 128 34.43 -42.50 3.72
C HIS A 128 33.70 -43.81 4.00
N ALA A 129 32.38 -43.85 3.82
CA ALA A 129 31.60 -45.08 3.96
C ALA A 129 32.05 -46.16 2.99
N MET A 130 32.29 -45.82 1.71
CA MET A 130 32.86 -46.73 0.71
C MET A 130 34.23 -47.26 1.12
N SER A 131 35.13 -46.41 1.62
CA SER A 131 36.44 -46.86 2.10
C SER A 131 36.30 -47.84 3.27
N MET A 132 35.35 -47.60 4.17
CA MET A 132 35.10 -48.45 5.32
C MET A 132 34.51 -49.82 4.92
N VAL A 133 33.69 -49.86 3.86
CA VAL A 133 33.21 -51.11 3.24
C VAL A 133 34.38 -51.98 2.80
N TYR A 134 35.38 -51.42 2.09
CA TYR A 134 36.57 -52.18 1.68
C TYR A 134 37.38 -52.72 2.86
N LEU A 135 37.55 -51.90 3.92
CA LEU A 135 38.25 -52.34 5.13
C LEU A 135 37.51 -53.49 5.83
N LEU A 136 36.18 -53.46 5.87
CA LEU A 136 35.39 -54.54 6.48
C LEU A 136 35.39 -55.81 5.63
N ASP A 137 35.48 -55.71 4.30
CA ASP A 137 35.66 -56.85 3.41
C ASP A 137 36.98 -57.58 3.71
N ASP A 138 38.06 -56.83 3.98
CA ASP A 138 39.35 -57.41 4.36
C ASP A 138 39.29 -58.06 5.75
N VAL A 139 38.69 -57.39 6.75
CA VAL A 139 38.46 -57.98 8.07
C VAL A 139 37.61 -59.25 7.97
N GLN A 140 36.62 -59.29 7.06
CA GLN A 140 35.81 -60.48 6.87
C GLN A 140 36.63 -61.67 6.34
N LYS A 141 37.62 -61.43 5.46
CA LYS A 141 38.56 -62.47 4.99
C LYS A 141 39.42 -62.98 6.14
N ASP A 142 39.99 -62.09 6.95
CA ASP A 142 40.82 -62.46 8.10
C ASP A 142 40.05 -63.32 9.10
N VAL A 143 38.77 -63.00 9.32
CA VAL A 143 37.91 -63.78 10.23
C VAL A 143 37.62 -65.17 9.68
N VAL A 144 37.49 -65.34 8.36
CA VAL A 144 37.34 -66.67 7.73
C VAL A 144 38.61 -67.51 7.91
N GLU A 145 39.80 -66.91 7.78
CA GLU A 145 41.07 -67.60 8.04
C GLU A 145 41.22 -68.01 9.51
N LEU A 146 40.79 -67.15 10.45
CA LEU A 146 40.74 -67.48 11.88
C LEU A 146 39.79 -68.65 12.17
N GLU A 147 38.61 -68.68 11.55
CA GLU A 147 37.66 -69.78 11.70
C GLU A 147 38.26 -71.11 11.20
N LYS A 148 38.97 -71.08 10.07
CA LYS A 148 39.71 -72.23 9.54
C LYS A 148 40.81 -72.70 10.51
N SER A 149 41.59 -71.76 11.04
CA SER A 149 42.67 -72.06 12.00
C SER A 149 42.14 -72.74 13.27
N ILE A 150 40.97 -72.32 13.76
CA ILE A 150 40.31 -73.00 14.89
C ILE A 150 39.78 -74.38 14.50
N GLY A 151 39.33 -74.55 13.26
CA GLY A 151 39.01 -75.86 12.69
C GLY A 151 40.22 -76.80 12.72
N ASP A 152 41.37 -76.33 12.25
CA ASP A 152 42.63 -77.10 12.24
C ASP A 152 43.08 -77.45 13.67
N ILE A 153 42.96 -76.52 14.62
CA ILE A 153 43.22 -76.78 16.06
C ILE A 153 42.29 -77.87 16.59
N ASP A 154 41.00 -77.86 16.25
CA ASP A 154 40.06 -78.91 16.69
C ASP A 154 40.43 -80.28 16.12
N VAL A 155 40.90 -80.34 14.87
CA VAL A 155 41.38 -81.58 14.23
C VAL A 155 42.63 -82.11 14.93
N ILE A 156 43.65 -81.27 15.13
CA ILE A 156 44.88 -81.62 15.87
C ILE A 156 44.52 -82.12 17.26
N ASN A 157 43.64 -81.39 17.96
CA ASN A 157 43.24 -81.73 19.31
C ASN A 157 42.54 -83.10 19.41
N ARG A 158 41.67 -83.45 18.44
CA ARG A 158 41.06 -84.79 18.35
C ARG A 158 42.11 -85.86 18.10
N GLN A 159 43.07 -85.62 17.21
CA GLN A 159 44.18 -86.56 16.96
C GLN A 159 45.04 -86.76 18.22
N THR A 160 45.38 -85.70 18.94
CA THR A 160 46.10 -85.77 20.21
C THR A 160 45.32 -86.55 21.26
N ASN A 161 44.01 -86.33 21.37
CA ASN A 161 43.14 -87.09 22.26
C ASN A 161 43.09 -88.59 21.90
N PHE A 162 43.05 -88.93 20.61
CA PHE A 162 43.11 -90.32 20.15
C PHE A 162 44.47 -90.97 20.42
N LEU A 163 45.58 -90.25 20.19
CA LEU A 163 46.93 -90.71 20.53
C LEU A 163 47.07 -90.96 22.04
N ALA A 164 46.58 -90.03 22.86
CA ALA A 164 46.58 -90.15 24.31
C ALA A 164 45.74 -91.35 24.78
N LEU A 165 44.55 -91.55 24.19
CA LEU A 165 43.71 -92.72 24.46
C LEU A 165 44.44 -94.04 24.14
N ASN A 166 45.07 -94.13 22.97
CA ASN A 166 45.84 -95.30 22.58
C ASN A 166 47.02 -95.53 23.53
N ALA A 167 47.71 -94.46 23.95
CA ALA A 167 48.79 -94.55 24.93
C ALA A 167 48.29 -94.99 26.32
N THR A 168 47.12 -94.54 26.77
CA THR A 168 46.49 -95.02 28.02
C THR A 168 46.18 -96.52 27.94
N ILE A 169 45.66 -96.99 26.81
CA ILE A 169 45.36 -98.42 26.58
C ILE A 169 46.65 -99.24 26.64
N GLU A 170 47.70 -98.82 25.94
CA GLU A 170 48.96 -99.57 25.88
C GLU A 170 49.71 -99.53 27.22
N ALA A 171 49.64 -98.40 27.93
CA ALA A 171 50.16 -98.29 29.30
C ALA A 171 49.43 -99.22 30.28
N SER A 172 48.10 -99.38 30.13
CA SER A 172 47.33 -100.37 30.91
C SER A 172 47.70 -101.81 30.54
N ARG A 173 48.06 -102.07 29.28
CA ARG A 173 48.47 -103.40 28.79
C ARG A 173 49.86 -103.81 29.27
N ALA A 174 50.76 -102.85 29.47
CA ALA A 174 52.11 -103.07 29.99
C ALA A 174 52.18 -103.30 31.53
N GLY A 175 51.05 -103.21 32.25
CA GLY A 175 50.99 -103.49 33.69
C GLY A 175 51.80 -102.50 34.54
N GLU A 176 52.60 -102.99 35.49
CA GLU A 176 53.40 -102.13 36.38
C GLU A 176 54.42 -101.26 35.63
N ALA A 177 55.02 -101.78 34.54
CA ALA A 177 56.00 -101.04 33.74
C ALA A 177 55.38 -99.83 33.00
N GLY A 178 54.05 -99.81 32.83
CA GLY A 178 53.32 -98.74 32.15
C GLY A 178 52.80 -97.61 33.05
N ARG A 179 52.89 -97.72 34.38
CA ARG A 179 52.25 -96.75 35.32
C ARG A 179 52.64 -95.30 35.06
N THR A 180 53.92 -95.03 34.81
CA THR A 180 54.41 -93.67 34.55
C THR A 180 53.90 -93.12 33.22
N PHE A 181 53.80 -93.97 32.18
CA PHE A 181 53.22 -93.62 30.89
C PHE A 181 51.70 -93.40 30.96
N ALA A 182 50.99 -94.14 31.83
CA ALA A 182 49.56 -93.97 32.03
C ALA A 182 49.21 -92.57 32.58
N VAL A 183 50.02 -92.06 33.52
CA VAL A 183 49.85 -90.72 34.10
C VAL A 183 50.05 -89.64 33.02
N VAL A 184 51.11 -89.76 32.21
CA VAL A 184 51.37 -88.82 31.11
C VAL A 184 50.25 -88.85 30.08
N ALA A 185 49.79 -90.05 29.69
CA ALA A 185 48.70 -90.19 28.72
C ALA A 185 47.39 -89.57 29.23
N GLN A 186 47.08 -89.71 30.52
CA GLN A 186 45.91 -89.09 31.15
C GLN A 186 46.01 -87.56 31.16
N GLU A 187 47.19 -87.01 31.45
CA GLU A 187 47.43 -85.56 31.42
C GLU A 187 47.29 -84.99 30.00
N VAL A 188 47.87 -85.66 29.00
CA VAL A 188 47.70 -85.28 27.58
C VAL A 188 46.22 -85.30 27.19
N ARG A 189 45.47 -86.30 27.64
CA ARG A 189 44.03 -86.41 27.38
C ARG A 189 43.22 -85.28 28.03
N HIS A 190 43.58 -84.89 29.26
CA HIS A 190 42.98 -83.77 29.96
C HIS A 190 43.29 -82.43 29.27
N LEU A 191 44.53 -82.22 28.84
CA LEU A 191 44.95 -81.05 28.07
C LEU A 191 44.21 -80.98 26.73
N SER A 192 43.98 -82.11 26.06
CA SER A 192 43.17 -82.15 24.85
C SER A 192 41.71 -81.77 25.09
N HIS A 193 41.08 -82.24 26.18
CA HIS A 193 39.71 -81.79 26.51
C HIS A 193 39.65 -80.28 26.75
N SER A 194 40.59 -79.75 27.55
CA SER A 194 40.70 -78.31 27.82
C SER A 194 40.91 -77.49 26.55
N THR A 195 41.72 -77.98 25.62
CA THR A 195 41.96 -77.35 24.31
C THR A 195 40.69 -77.35 23.44
N GLY A 196 39.90 -78.44 23.49
CA GLY A 196 38.64 -78.54 22.76
C GLY A 196 37.59 -77.55 23.28
N ASP A 197 37.50 -77.38 24.59
CA ASP A 197 36.60 -76.40 25.20
C ASP A 197 37.04 -74.96 24.94
N LEU A 198 38.35 -74.70 24.87
CA LEU A 198 38.88 -73.41 24.42
C LEU A 198 38.52 -73.14 22.95
N ALA A 199 38.72 -74.11 22.07
CA ALA A 199 38.38 -73.99 20.64
C ALA A 199 36.87 -73.70 20.43
N LYS A 200 35.98 -74.36 21.19
CA LYS A 200 34.54 -74.07 21.19
C LYS A 200 34.22 -72.64 21.61
N ARG A 201 34.85 -72.15 22.69
CA ARG A 201 34.67 -70.77 23.16
C ARG A 201 35.18 -69.75 22.14
N MET A 202 36.33 -70.00 21.53
CA MET A 202 36.88 -69.15 20.46
C MET A 202 35.95 -69.10 19.25
N ARG A 203 35.44 -70.26 18.81
CA ARG A 203 34.46 -70.33 17.71
C ARG A 203 33.23 -69.48 17.99
N SER A 204 32.65 -69.59 19.19
CA SER A 204 31.50 -68.77 19.59
C SER A 204 31.79 -67.26 19.56
N LYS A 205 32.98 -66.84 20.04
CA LYS A 205 33.41 -65.43 19.98
C LYS A 205 33.59 -64.94 18.54
N ILE A 206 34.19 -65.74 17.68
CA ILE A 206 34.35 -65.40 16.26
C ILE A 206 33.00 -65.30 15.55
N THR A 207 32.05 -66.21 15.80
CA THR A 207 30.69 -66.09 15.26
C THR A 207 30.03 -64.76 15.66
N ALA A 208 30.24 -64.28 16.89
CA ALA A 208 29.76 -62.98 17.32
C ALA A 208 30.45 -61.82 16.58
N VAL A 209 31.76 -61.90 16.36
CA VAL A 209 32.53 -60.92 15.58
C VAL A 209 32.05 -60.87 14.13
N VAL A 210 31.88 -62.02 13.46
CA VAL A 210 31.32 -62.11 12.09
C VAL A 210 29.99 -61.39 12.00
N LYS A 211 29.10 -61.64 12.97
CA LYS A 211 27.79 -60.99 13.00
C LYS A 211 27.91 -59.46 13.13
N GLY A 212 28.80 -58.98 13.98
CA GLY A 212 29.07 -57.55 14.17
C GLY A 212 29.62 -56.88 12.90
N VAL A 213 30.63 -57.50 12.28
CA VAL A 213 31.24 -57.04 11.03
C VAL A 213 30.21 -57.00 9.90
N ARG A 214 29.41 -58.06 9.74
CA ARG A 214 28.36 -58.11 8.71
C ARG A 214 27.30 -57.03 8.90
N ASN A 215 26.92 -56.75 10.15
CA ASN A 215 25.96 -55.68 10.45
C ASN A 215 26.55 -54.29 10.14
N GLY A 216 27.81 -54.04 10.53
CA GLY A 216 28.50 -52.79 10.20
C GLY A 216 28.66 -52.59 8.69
N HIS A 217 28.99 -53.67 7.97
CA HIS A 217 29.11 -53.67 6.52
C HIS A 217 27.80 -53.29 5.83
N GLU A 218 26.65 -53.83 6.29
CA GLU A 218 25.34 -53.48 5.73
C GLU A 218 24.99 -52.00 5.94
N ILE A 219 25.20 -51.47 7.15
CA ILE A 219 24.94 -50.05 7.45
C ILE A 219 25.80 -49.13 6.58
N LEU A 220 27.10 -49.43 6.46
CA LEU A 220 28.01 -48.63 5.65
C LEU A 220 27.68 -48.71 4.16
N ARG A 221 27.24 -49.87 3.68
CA ARG A 221 26.77 -50.04 2.30
C ARG A 221 25.53 -49.19 2.01
N GLN A 222 24.61 -49.05 2.96
CA GLN A 222 23.45 -48.17 2.82
C GLN A 222 23.86 -46.69 2.75
N ILE A 223 24.79 -46.25 3.60
CA ILE A 223 25.32 -44.88 3.57
C ILE A 223 26.07 -44.61 2.27
N ALA A 224 26.91 -45.55 1.84
CA ALA A 224 27.66 -45.45 0.59
C ALA A 224 26.76 -45.34 -0.65
N ASN A 225 25.66 -46.10 -0.68
CA ASN A 225 24.68 -46.11 -1.77
C ASN A 225 23.56 -45.08 -1.61
N THR A 226 23.69 -44.12 -0.69
CA THR A 226 22.69 -43.06 -0.54
C THR A 226 22.59 -42.27 -1.84
N ASP A 227 21.37 -42.17 -2.39
CA ASP A 227 21.09 -41.38 -3.58
C ASP A 227 21.30 -39.89 -3.27
N MET A 228 22.17 -39.25 -4.06
CA MET A 228 22.54 -37.83 -3.93
C MET A 228 21.64 -36.90 -4.75
N SER A 229 20.78 -37.46 -5.59
CA SER A 229 19.87 -36.70 -6.45
C SER A 229 18.96 -35.76 -5.65
N PRO A 230 18.36 -36.17 -4.52
CA PRO A 230 17.53 -35.27 -3.71
C PRO A 230 18.29 -34.06 -3.15
N GLN A 231 19.54 -34.23 -2.73
CA GLN A 231 20.38 -33.18 -2.15
C GLN A 231 20.84 -32.21 -3.24
N MET A 232 21.17 -32.72 -4.43
CA MET A 232 21.48 -31.90 -5.60
C MET A 232 20.28 -31.07 -6.05
N LEU A 233 19.07 -31.66 -6.10
CA LEU A 233 17.83 -30.95 -6.41
C LEU A 233 17.49 -29.89 -5.35
N ALA A 234 17.73 -30.21 -4.08
CA ALA A 234 17.56 -29.24 -2.99
C ALA A 234 18.50 -28.05 -3.16
N LYS A 235 19.78 -28.30 -3.49
CA LYS A 235 20.74 -27.25 -3.81
C LYS A 235 20.26 -26.38 -4.97
N GLU A 236 19.92 -26.98 -6.11
CA GLU A 236 19.45 -26.23 -7.30
C GLU A 236 18.22 -25.37 -6.97
N ARG A 237 17.30 -25.90 -6.16
CA ARG A 237 16.11 -25.17 -5.74
C ARG A 237 16.45 -23.98 -4.85
N VAL A 238 17.42 -24.12 -3.95
CA VAL A 238 17.86 -22.99 -3.13
C VAL A 238 18.60 -21.96 -3.97
N ASP A 239 19.50 -22.37 -4.88
CA ASP A 239 20.19 -21.45 -5.78
C ASP A 239 19.19 -20.60 -6.57
N LYS A 240 18.18 -21.23 -7.19
CA LYS A 240 17.09 -20.53 -7.90
C LYS A 240 16.28 -19.58 -7.00
N THR A 241 16.04 -19.99 -5.76
CA THR A 241 15.30 -19.16 -4.79
C THR A 241 16.12 -17.93 -4.40
N MET A 242 17.43 -18.10 -4.23
CA MET A 242 18.34 -17.00 -3.91
C MET A 242 18.47 -16.02 -5.08
N ASP A 243 18.62 -16.51 -6.31
CA ASP A 243 18.62 -15.65 -7.50
C ASP A 243 17.33 -14.82 -7.60
N SER A 244 16.18 -15.46 -7.38
CA SER A 244 14.87 -14.79 -7.38
C SER A 244 14.75 -13.72 -6.29
N LEU A 245 15.35 -13.94 -5.11
CA LEU A 245 15.35 -12.97 -4.02
C LEU A 245 16.19 -11.73 -4.35
N VAL A 246 17.33 -11.92 -5.02
CA VAL A 246 18.18 -10.81 -5.50
C VAL A 246 17.42 -9.99 -6.54
N GLU A 247 16.83 -10.65 -7.54
CA GLU A 247 16.01 -9.98 -8.56
C GLU A 247 14.84 -9.21 -7.93
N GLN A 248 14.10 -9.84 -7.01
CA GLN A 248 12.99 -9.21 -6.32
C GLN A 248 13.43 -7.97 -5.53
N THR A 249 14.60 -8.01 -4.89
CA THR A 249 15.13 -6.88 -4.10
C THR A 249 15.54 -5.71 -4.99
N THR A 250 16.21 -5.98 -6.12
CA THR A 250 16.50 -4.93 -7.10
C THR A 250 15.24 -4.30 -7.68
N HIS A 251 14.20 -5.11 -7.95
CA HIS A 251 12.90 -4.61 -8.38
C HIS A 251 12.25 -3.73 -7.30
N PHE A 252 12.27 -4.15 -6.03
CA PHE A 252 11.77 -3.35 -4.92
C PHE A 252 12.47 -2.00 -4.80
N GLN A 253 13.80 -1.95 -4.94
CA GLN A 253 14.56 -0.70 -4.92
C GLN A 253 14.11 0.25 -6.04
N SER A 254 13.93 -0.26 -7.26
CA SER A 254 13.44 0.53 -8.40
C SER A 254 12.03 1.11 -8.18
N VAL A 255 11.11 0.31 -7.61
CA VAL A 255 9.76 0.78 -7.26
C VAL A 255 9.82 1.88 -6.20
N LEU A 256 10.71 1.77 -5.21
CA LEU A 256 10.89 2.77 -4.17
C LEU A 256 11.48 4.07 -4.70
N GLU A 257 12.46 4.02 -5.60
CA GLU A 257 12.99 5.20 -6.29
C GLU A 257 11.90 5.91 -7.09
N THR A 258 11.07 5.14 -7.79
CA THR A 258 9.91 5.69 -8.53
C THR A 258 8.91 6.37 -7.58
N ALA A 259 8.62 5.75 -6.43
CA ALA A 259 7.73 6.33 -5.43
C ALA A 259 8.27 7.62 -4.82
N ALA A 260 9.58 7.70 -4.57
CA ALA A 260 10.24 8.91 -4.10
C ALA A 260 10.15 10.04 -5.15
N SER A 261 10.42 9.72 -6.42
CA SER A 261 10.30 10.66 -7.54
C SER A 261 8.88 11.22 -7.68
N VAL A 262 7.86 10.34 -7.66
CA VAL A 262 6.45 10.74 -7.74
C VAL A 262 6.05 11.64 -6.55
N SER A 263 6.59 11.38 -5.35
CA SER A 263 6.32 12.21 -4.16
C SER A 263 6.93 13.61 -4.30
N ALA A 264 8.12 13.72 -4.90
CA ALA A 264 8.75 14.99 -5.20
C ALA A 264 7.98 15.79 -6.28
N ASP A 265 7.55 15.12 -7.35
CA ASP A 265 6.72 15.71 -8.41
C ASP A 265 5.37 16.19 -7.89
N MET A 266 4.75 15.43 -6.99
CA MET A 266 3.52 15.82 -6.31
C MET A 266 3.72 17.10 -5.49
N SER A 267 4.80 17.17 -4.69
CA SER A 267 5.12 18.36 -3.90
C SER A 267 5.33 19.61 -4.78
N SER A 268 6.05 19.46 -5.89
CA SER A 268 6.25 20.53 -6.88
C SER A 268 4.95 20.97 -7.53
N THR A 269 4.07 20.03 -7.89
CA THR A 269 2.76 20.33 -8.48
C THR A 269 1.85 21.06 -7.51
N ILE A 270 1.84 20.64 -6.24
CA ILE A 270 1.08 21.32 -5.19
C ILE A 270 1.57 22.75 -4.99
N ALA A 271 2.88 22.96 -4.95
CA ALA A 271 3.45 24.30 -4.84
C ALA A 271 2.98 25.21 -6.00
N ARG A 272 2.99 24.68 -7.24
CA ARG A 272 2.47 25.42 -8.41
C ARG A 272 0.98 25.75 -8.29
N VAL A 273 0.16 24.83 -7.78
CA VAL A 273 -1.27 25.08 -7.58
C VAL A 273 -1.51 26.17 -6.52
N ILE A 274 -0.78 26.12 -5.41
CA ILE A 274 -0.86 27.15 -4.35
C ILE A 274 -0.47 28.52 -4.90
N THR A 275 0.60 28.62 -5.70
CA THR A 275 0.97 29.88 -6.35
C THR A 275 -0.06 30.32 -7.38
N GLY A 276 -0.68 29.38 -8.08
CA GLY A 276 -1.72 29.66 -9.07
C GLY A 276 -2.96 30.29 -8.46
N MET A 277 -3.32 29.94 -7.21
CA MET A 277 -4.48 30.48 -6.50
C MET A 277 -4.46 31.99 -6.28
N GLN A 278 -3.32 32.66 -6.49
CA GLN A 278 -3.22 34.13 -6.47
C GLN A 278 -4.15 34.82 -7.48
N PHE A 279 -4.72 34.11 -8.45
CA PHE A 279 -5.79 34.65 -9.32
C PHE A 279 -7.02 35.11 -8.52
N GLN A 280 -7.24 34.60 -7.31
CA GLN A 280 -8.36 34.97 -6.44
C GLN A 280 -8.27 36.43 -5.99
N ASP A 281 -7.09 36.94 -5.63
CA ASP A 281 -6.89 38.35 -5.27
C ASP A 281 -7.26 39.27 -6.45
N LEU A 282 -6.79 38.92 -7.65
CA LEU A 282 -7.12 39.67 -8.87
C LEU A 282 -8.63 39.61 -9.19
N THR A 283 -9.26 38.46 -8.97
CA THR A 283 -10.70 38.29 -9.19
C THR A 283 -11.51 39.13 -8.20
N LYS A 284 -11.13 39.13 -6.92
CA LYS A 284 -11.74 39.95 -5.87
C LYS A 284 -11.66 41.45 -6.22
N GLN A 285 -10.47 41.95 -6.55
CA GLN A 285 -10.29 43.35 -6.94
C GLN A 285 -11.12 43.75 -8.17
N ARG A 286 -11.24 42.86 -9.16
CA ARG A 286 -12.08 43.10 -10.34
C ARG A 286 -13.57 43.17 -9.98
N ILE A 287 -14.05 42.28 -9.12
CA ILE A 287 -15.44 42.29 -8.67
C ILE A 287 -15.71 43.54 -7.82
N GLU A 288 -14.82 43.90 -6.91
CA GLU A 288 -14.91 45.13 -6.11
C GLU A 288 -14.96 46.37 -7.01
N GLY A 289 -14.06 46.49 -7.99
CA GLY A 289 -14.08 47.62 -8.93
C GLY A 289 -15.34 47.69 -9.79
N ILE A 290 -15.91 46.55 -10.20
CA ILE A 290 -17.22 46.51 -10.87
C ILE A 290 -18.32 46.97 -9.91
N ASN A 291 -18.28 46.51 -8.65
CA ASN A 291 -19.28 46.85 -7.64
C ASN A 291 -19.27 48.34 -7.29
N ASP A 292 -18.08 48.94 -7.18
CA ASP A 292 -17.87 50.37 -6.97
C ASP A 292 -18.38 51.19 -8.17
N SER A 293 -18.09 50.73 -9.40
CA SER A 293 -18.61 51.36 -10.62
C SER A 293 -20.14 51.32 -10.67
N LEU A 294 -20.75 50.19 -10.30
CA LEU A 294 -22.19 50.06 -10.17
C LEU A 294 -22.75 50.96 -9.06
N ALA A 295 -22.01 51.18 -7.97
CA ALA A 295 -22.43 52.04 -6.87
C ALA A 295 -22.46 53.50 -7.29
N ILE A 296 -21.44 53.96 -8.03
CA ILE A 296 -21.40 55.31 -8.62
C ILE A 296 -22.56 55.50 -9.60
N MET A 297 -22.80 54.52 -10.48
CA MET A 297 -23.94 54.59 -11.41
C MET A 297 -25.28 54.60 -10.68
N SER A 298 -25.47 53.77 -9.64
CA SER A 298 -26.69 53.77 -8.85
C SER A 298 -26.91 55.09 -8.13
N ALA A 299 -25.86 55.68 -7.54
CA ALA A 299 -25.96 56.98 -6.88
C ALA A 299 -26.32 58.12 -7.85
N GLY A 300 -25.73 58.12 -9.05
CA GLY A 300 -26.08 59.10 -10.09
C GLY A 300 -27.51 58.92 -10.62
N LEU A 301 -27.99 57.69 -10.73
CA LEU A 301 -29.39 57.41 -11.09
C LEU A 301 -30.35 57.87 -9.99
N ASP A 302 -30.02 57.64 -8.72
CA ASP A 302 -30.81 58.09 -7.57
C ASP A 302 -30.89 59.63 -7.52
N GLU A 303 -29.78 60.33 -7.80
CA GLU A 303 -29.76 61.80 -7.87
C GLU A 303 -30.63 62.33 -9.01
N LEU A 304 -30.50 61.76 -10.21
CA LEU A 304 -31.31 62.15 -11.37
C LEU A 304 -32.81 61.87 -11.15
N GLU A 305 -33.16 60.71 -10.58
CA GLU A 305 -34.54 60.40 -10.23
C GLU A 305 -35.08 61.41 -9.20
N GLY A 306 -34.29 61.75 -8.18
CA GLY A 306 -34.66 62.74 -7.17
C GLY A 306 -34.93 64.12 -7.76
N GLN A 307 -34.06 64.61 -8.65
CA GLN A 307 -34.24 65.88 -9.35
C GLN A 307 -35.50 65.88 -10.23
N ILE A 308 -35.72 64.80 -11.01
CA ILE A 308 -36.89 64.70 -11.87
C ILE A 308 -38.18 64.62 -11.04
N ARG A 309 -38.19 63.86 -9.95
CA ARG A 309 -39.35 63.75 -9.06
C ARG A 309 -39.70 65.08 -8.38
N ALA A 310 -38.72 65.95 -8.15
CA ALA A 310 -38.95 67.29 -7.58
C ALA A 310 -39.63 68.25 -8.57
N GLU A 311 -39.37 68.10 -9.87
CA GLU A 311 -39.94 68.93 -10.95
C GLU A 311 -41.29 68.41 -11.48
N VAL A 312 -41.68 67.18 -11.12
CA VAL A 312 -42.85 66.49 -11.65
C VAL A 312 -44.05 66.61 -10.71
N PRO A 313 -45.26 66.96 -11.19
CA PRO A 313 -46.47 66.99 -10.36
C PRO A 313 -46.76 65.65 -9.70
N SER A 314 -47.12 65.67 -8.41
CA SER A 314 -47.44 64.47 -7.61
C SER A 314 -48.62 63.64 -8.13
N SER A 315 -49.34 64.11 -9.15
CA SER A 315 -50.40 63.39 -9.85
C SER A 315 -49.88 62.34 -10.85
N ILE A 316 -48.59 62.39 -11.23
CA ILE A 316 -47.97 61.41 -12.13
C ILE A 316 -47.27 60.35 -11.28
N GLY A 317 -47.91 59.19 -11.12
CA GLY A 317 -47.34 58.04 -10.42
C GLY A 317 -46.33 57.27 -11.28
N ALA A 318 -45.49 56.44 -10.65
CA ALA A 318 -44.60 55.52 -11.36
C ALA A 318 -45.40 54.30 -11.84
N ARG A 319 -45.24 53.93 -13.12
CA ARG A 319 -45.84 52.72 -13.71
C ARG A 319 -44.74 51.72 -14.05
N GLU A 320 -44.67 50.63 -13.30
CA GLU A 320 -43.67 49.58 -13.50
C GLU A 320 -43.86 48.86 -14.86
N PRO A 321 -42.82 48.78 -15.72
CA PRO A 321 -42.87 48.04 -16.98
C PRO A 321 -42.81 46.52 -16.73
N GLN A 322 -43.97 45.87 -16.66
CA GLN A 322 -44.11 44.43 -16.37
C GLN A 322 -43.37 43.52 -17.37
N GLU A 323 -43.34 43.85 -18.66
CA GLU A 323 -42.65 43.03 -19.69
C GLU A 323 -41.13 42.95 -19.47
N TRP A 324 -40.51 44.06 -19.07
CA TRP A 324 -39.07 44.12 -18.82
C TRP A 324 -38.71 43.44 -17.50
N LEU A 325 -39.54 43.61 -16.48
CA LEU A 325 -39.40 42.90 -15.22
C LEU A 325 -39.45 41.37 -15.42
N ASN A 326 -40.45 40.89 -16.17
CA ASN A 326 -40.55 39.47 -16.50
C ASN A 326 -39.34 38.97 -17.31
N SER A 327 -38.82 39.80 -18.23
CA SER A 327 -37.62 39.47 -19.00
C SER A 327 -36.36 39.37 -18.13
N LEU A 328 -36.21 40.25 -17.14
CA LEU A 328 -35.13 40.19 -16.13
C LEU A 328 -35.25 38.95 -15.25
N LEU A 329 -36.45 38.68 -14.73
CA LEU A 329 -36.73 37.52 -13.88
C LEU A 329 -36.43 36.19 -14.57
N ASN A 330 -36.68 36.10 -15.89
CA ASN A 330 -36.36 34.92 -16.68
C ASN A 330 -34.86 34.68 -16.87
N ARG A 331 -34.00 35.69 -16.65
CA ARG A 331 -32.54 35.55 -16.73
C ARG A 331 -31.92 34.98 -15.46
N PHE A 332 -32.59 35.11 -14.32
CA PHE A 332 -32.17 34.49 -13.07
C PHE A 332 -32.72 33.05 -13.01
N THR A 333 -31.90 32.09 -13.46
CA THR A 333 -32.28 30.67 -13.57
C THR A 333 -32.12 29.89 -12.27
N LEU A 334 -31.22 30.32 -11.38
CA LEU A 334 -31.01 29.72 -10.07
C LEU A 334 -32.17 30.10 -9.13
N SER A 335 -32.95 29.11 -8.65
CA SER A 335 -34.14 29.33 -7.83
C SER A 335 -33.91 30.20 -6.60
N GLU A 336 -32.75 30.05 -5.94
CA GLU A 336 -32.41 30.90 -4.79
C GLU A 336 -32.07 32.34 -5.20
N MET A 337 -31.25 32.52 -6.24
CA MET A 337 -30.90 33.85 -6.76
C MET A 337 -32.14 34.58 -7.28
N ARG A 338 -33.00 33.86 -8.00
CA ARG A 338 -34.31 34.34 -8.44
C ARG A 338 -35.22 34.64 -7.25
N GLY A 339 -35.26 33.79 -6.24
CA GLY A 339 -36.04 34.02 -5.02
C GLY A 339 -35.59 35.29 -4.28
N ARG A 340 -34.28 35.53 -4.17
CA ARG A 340 -33.71 36.74 -3.58
C ARG A 340 -33.98 37.99 -4.42
N PHE A 341 -33.86 37.87 -5.74
CA PHE A 341 -34.14 38.94 -6.68
C PHE A 341 -35.62 39.35 -6.63
N VAL A 342 -36.54 38.39 -6.70
CA VAL A 342 -37.99 38.61 -6.55
C VAL A 342 -38.32 39.24 -5.19
N ARG A 343 -37.69 38.76 -4.11
CA ARG A 343 -37.90 39.28 -2.75
C ARG A 343 -37.50 40.75 -2.64
N LYS A 344 -36.32 41.13 -3.15
CA LYS A 344 -35.83 42.51 -3.08
C LYS A 344 -36.59 43.47 -4.00
N LEU A 345 -37.15 42.97 -5.10
CA LEU A 345 -37.84 43.79 -6.10
C LEU A 345 -39.32 44.03 -5.75
N LEU A 346 -39.96 43.11 -5.02
CA LEU A 346 -41.38 43.21 -4.63
C LEU A 346 -41.65 43.73 -3.21
N LEU A 347 -40.68 43.69 -2.27
CA LEU A 347 -40.92 43.92 -0.83
C LEU A 347 -40.36 45.23 -0.26
N GLU A 348 -39.75 46.14 -1.04
CA GLU A 348 -39.34 47.48 -0.56
C GLU A 348 -40.52 48.46 -0.28
N GLY A 349 -41.70 47.92 0.05
CA GLY A 349 -42.85 48.63 0.61
C GLY A 349 -43.37 48.08 1.94
N THR A 350 -42.80 46.99 2.48
CA THR A 350 -43.24 46.39 3.76
C THR A 350 -42.03 45.98 4.59
N ALA A 351 -41.86 46.61 5.76
CA ALA A 351 -40.80 46.31 6.71
C ALA A 351 -40.87 44.84 7.18
N LEU A 352 -39.74 44.14 7.16
CA LEU A 352 -39.57 42.78 7.68
C LEU A 352 -38.21 42.70 8.41
N ASP A 353 -38.14 41.91 9.47
CA ASP A 353 -36.93 41.73 10.27
C ASP A 353 -35.90 40.80 9.59
N GLU A 354 -34.76 40.60 10.26
CA GLU A 354 -33.54 39.94 9.75
C GLU A 354 -33.74 38.48 9.28
N ASN A 355 -34.90 37.88 9.57
CA ASN A 355 -35.26 36.52 9.18
C ASN A 355 -36.40 36.42 8.15
N GLY A 356 -36.97 37.55 7.71
CA GLY A 356 -37.91 37.59 6.59
C GLY A 356 -39.31 37.04 6.89
N VAL A 357 -39.83 37.24 8.10
CA VAL A 357 -41.23 36.95 8.47
C VAL A 357 -42.03 38.25 8.61
N LEU A 358 -43.27 38.24 8.10
CA LEU A 358 -44.27 39.31 8.21
C LEU A 358 -44.63 39.57 9.67
N ASP A 359 -44.25 40.73 10.20
CA ASP A 359 -44.77 41.21 11.49
C ASP A 359 -46.20 41.72 11.30
N VAL A 360 -47.13 40.77 11.32
CA VAL A 360 -48.57 41.02 11.36
C VAL A 360 -49.05 40.52 12.71
N ASP A 361 -48.78 41.26 13.79
CA ASP A 361 -49.77 41.42 14.87
C ASP A 361 -49.34 42.44 15.94
N VAL A 362 -49.90 43.65 15.86
CA VAL A 362 -50.16 44.48 17.03
C VAL A 362 -51.59 45.02 16.96
N SER A 363 -52.58 44.20 17.34
CA SER A 363 -53.66 44.60 18.28
C SER A 363 -54.71 43.50 18.54
N HIS A 364 -54.59 42.93 19.74
CA HIS A 364 -55.63 42.38 20.64
C HIS A 364 -56.36 41.04 20.40
N SER A 365 -55.97 40.08 21.26
CA SER A 365 -56.76 39.37 22.28
C SER A 365 -57.24 37.93 22.02
N ASP A 366 -56.78 37.05 22.93
CA ASP A 366 -57.34 35.80 23.46
C ASP A 366 -57.80 34.69 22.49
N SER A 367 -57.03 33.59 22.42
CA SER A 367 -57.34 32.37 23.18
C SER A 367 -56.34 31.23 22.93
N ALA A 368 -55.75 30.74 24.02
CA ALA A 368 -55.37 29.37 24.40
C ALA A 368 -55.03 28.27 23.35
N GLY A 369 -53.90 27.59 23.61
CA GLY A 369 -53.55 26.22 23.19
C GLY A 369 -52.51 26.21 22.07
N GLY A 370 -51.28 25.73 22.21
CA GLY A 370 -50.83 24.54 22.94
C GLY A 370 -50.21 23.59 21.90
N ASP A 371 -48.97 23.19 22.15
CA ASP A 371 -48.17 22.11 21.54
C ASP A 371 -47.22 22.42 20.36
N ILE A 372 -45.96 22.42 20.80
CA ILE A 372 -44.70 22.04 20.18
C ILE A 372 -44.79 20.59 19.65
N GLU A 373 -44.29 20.31 18.44
CA GLU A 373 -43.32 19.22 18.24
C GLU A 373 -42.62 19.30 16.87
N LEU A 374 -41.29 19.34 16.95
CA LEU A 374 -40.35 19.16 15.85
C LEU A 374 -40.20 17.67 15.52
N PHE A 375 -40.16 17.34 14.24
CA PHE A 375 -39.32 16.28 13.68
C PHE A 375 -38.64 16.78 12.42
#